data_AF-A0A964I0A6-F1
#
_entry.id   AF-A0A964I0A6-F1
#
_cell.length_a   1.000
_cell.length_b   1.000
_cell.length_c   1.000
_cell.angle_alpha   90.00
_cell.angle_beta   90.00
_cell.angle_gamma   90.00
#
_symmetry.space_group_name_H-M   'P 1'
#
loop_
_entity.id
_entity.type
_entity.pdbx_description
1 polymer ?
#
loop_
_entity_poly.entity_id
_entity_poly.type
_entity_poly.pdbx_seq_one_letter_code
_entity_poly.pdbx_strand_id
1 'polypeptide(L)' 'MTLVAGVDSSTQSVKVVIRDADPGAWVREARAPHPEGTGVDPGNLRGCTYRPLRVACPNNPM' A
#
# COMPACT_ATOMS: atom_id res chain seq x y z
N MET A 1 -9.97 0.41 18.50
CA MET A 1 -8.74 0.76 17.77
C MET A 1 -9.10 0.90 16.31
N THR A 2 -9.14 2.14 15.82
CA THR A 2 -9.42 2.42 14.41
C THR A 2 -8.09 2.48 13.68
N LEU A 3 -7.93 1.71 12.61
CA LEU A 3 -6.70 1.72 11.81
C LEU A 3 -6.96 2.45 10.50
N VAL A 4 -6.01 3.28 10.09
CA VAL A 4 -6.02 3.98 8.80
C VAL A 4 -4.85 3.51 7.93
N ALA A 5 -5.08 3.42 6.63
CA ALA A 5 -4.07 3.07 5.65
C ALA A 5 -3.65 4.34 4.89
N GLY A 6 -2.38 4.72 5.00
CA GLY A 6 -1.74 5.66 4.11
C GLY A 6 -1.21 4.93 2.89
N VAL A 7 -1.58 5.38 1.69
CA VAL A 7 -1.08 4.84 0.42
C VAL A 7 -0.23 5.91 -0.24
N ASP A 8 1.05 5.59 -0.41
CA ASP A 8 2.03 6.42 -1.12
C ASP A 8 2.36 5.74 -2.45
N SER A 9 2.02 6.38 -3.56
CA SER A 9 2.27 5.87 -4.90
C SER A 9 3.27 6.78 -5.60
N SER A 10 4.45 6.24 -5.90
CA SER A 10 5.49 6.90 -6.66
C SER A 10 5.66 6.24 -8.02
N THR A 11 6.57 6.73 -8.85
CA THR A 11 6.78 6.23 -10.22
C THR A 11 7.33 4.81 -10.26
N GLN A 12 8.09 4.37 -9.24
CA GLN A 12 8.68 3.01 -9.20
C GLN A 12 8.12 2.09 -8.11
N SER A 13 7.23 2.55 -7.24
CA SER A 13 6.62 1.67 -6.24
C SER A 13 5.38 2.25 -5.58
N VAL A 14 4.58 1.35 -5.00
CA VAL A 14 3.56 1.67 -3.99
C VAL A 14 4.02 1.21 -2.63
N LYS A 15 3.85 2.07 -1.63
CA LYS A 15 4.01 1.77 -0.21
C LYS A 15 2.68 1.98 0.51
N VAL A 16 2.35 1.06 1.39
CA VAL A 16 1.18 1.12 2.27
C VAL A 16 1.66 1.13 3.70
N VAL A 17 1.21 2.10 4.49
CA VAL A 17 1.50 2.22 5.91
C VAL A 17 0.20 2.18 6.70
N ILE A 18 0.18 1.41 7.79
CA ILE A 18 -0.95 1.34 8.70
C ILE A 18 -0.61 2.08 9.98
N ARG A 19 -1.51 2.98 10.36
CA ARG A 19 -1.40 3.77 11.59
C ARG A 19 -2.65 3.57 12.42
N ASP A 20 -2.49 3.67 13.74
CA ASP A 20 -3.64 3.91 14.62
C ASP A 20 -4.20 5.30 14.34
N ALA A 21 -5.51 5.43 14.18
CA ALA A 21 -6.17 6.67 13.79
C ALA A 21 -6.12 7.74 14.89
N ASP A 22 -6.06 7.32 16.16
CA ASP A 22 -6.14 8.24 17.30
C ASP A 22 -4.76 8.78 17.73
N PRO A 23 -3.83 7.95 18.25
CA PRO A 23 -2.48 8.41 18.60
C PRO A 23 -1.57 8.55 17.38
N GLY A 24 -2.03 8.14 16.18
CA GLY A 24 -1.20 8.13 14.99
C GLY A 24 -0.06 7.12 15.07
N ALA A 25 -0.08 6.12 15.95
CA ALA A 25 1.05 5.20 16.17
C ALA A 25 1.34 4.33 14.95
N TRP A 26 2.62 3.98 14.70
CA TRP A 26 2.99 3.05 13.62
C TRP A 26 2.54 1.63 13.95
N VAL A 27 1.87 0.96 13.01
CA VAL A 27 1.37 -0.41 13.19
C VAL A 27 2.08 -1.36 12.24
N ARG A 28 2.00 -1.11 10.93
CA ARG A 28 2.55 -1.99 9.87
C ARG A 28 2.93 -1.22 8.62
N GLU A 29 3.71 -1.86 7.76
CA GLU A 29 4.08 -1.36 6.44
C GLU A 29 4.23 -2.50 5.44
N ALA A 30 3.92 -2.23 4.17
CA ALA A 30 4.25 -3.09 3.05
C ALA A 30 4.55 -2.26 1.79
N ARG A 31 5.34 -2.82 0.87
CA ARG A 31 5.72 -2.18 -0.39
C ARG A 31 5.70 -3.17 -1.54
N ALA A 32 5.34 -2.72 -2.73
CA ALA A 32 5.55 -3.46 -3.97
C ALA A 32 6.17 -2.55 -5.05
N PRO A 33 7.18 -3.04 -5.79
CA PRO A 33 7.75 -2.30 -6.91
C PRO A 33 6.80 -2.28 -8.10
N HIS A 34 6.88 -1.22 -8.90
CA HIS A 34 6.34 -1.19 -10.24
C HIS A 34 7.28 -1.92 -11.20
N PRO A 35 6.77 -2.41 -12.34
CA PRO A 35 7.61 -2.81 -13.47
C PRO A 35 8.60 -1.69 -13.84
N GLU A 36 9.80 -2.05 -14.25
CA GLU A 36 10.78 -1.06 -14.73
C GLU A 36 10.30 -0.38 -16.01
N GLY A 37 10.71 0.88 -16.20
CA GLY A 37 10.38 1.69 -17.36
C GLY A 37 10.00 3.11 -16.99
N THR A 38 9.75 3.92 -18.02
CA THR A 38 9.28 5.31 -17.88
C THR A 38 7.76 5.43 -17.93
N GLY A 39 7.06 4.31 -18.19
CA GLY A 39 5.61 4.23 -18.22
C GLY A 39 5.14 2.80 -18.00
N VAL A 40 3.95 2.65 -17.44
CA VAL A 40 3.34 1.35 -17.13
C VAL A 40 1.84 1.42 -17.35
N ASP A 41 1.26 0.32 -17.83
CA ASP A 41 -0.19 0.19 -17.94
C ASP A 41 -0.86 0.38 -16.55
N PRO A 42 -1.92 1.20 -16.42
CA PRO A 42 -2.58 1.42 -15.13
C PRO A 42 -3.19 0.14 -14.51
N GLY A 43 -3.55 -0.85 -15.31
CA GLY A 43 -3.97 -2.17 -14.85
C GLY A 43 -2.86 -2.91 -14.10
N ASN A 44 -1.61 -2.77 -14.54
CA ASN A 44 -0.44 -3.33 -13.84
C ASN A 44 -0.20 -2.62 -12.49
N LEU A 45 -0.54 -1.34 -12.36
CA LEU A 45 -0.45 -0.60 -11.09
C LEU A 45 -1.40 -1.15 -10.02
N ARG A 46 -2.58 -1.65 -10.41
CA ARG A 46 -3.54 -2.24 -9.46
C ARG A 46 -2.87 -3.34 -8.64
N GLY A 47 -2.17 -4.26 -9.29
CA GLY A 47 -1.44 -5.34 -8.60
C GLY A 47 -0.38 -4.83 -7.61
N CYS A 48 0.29 -3.72 -7.94
CA CYS A 48 1.26 -3.07 -7.07
C CYS A 48 0.62 -2.42 -5.84
N THR A 49 -0.66 -2.03 -5.87
CA THR A 49 -1.38 -1.52 -4.69
C THR A 49 -2.04 -2.63 -3.88
N TYR A 50 -2.68 -3.60 -4.54
CA TYR A 50 -3.40 -4.70 -3.87
C TYR A 50 -2.45 -5.62 -3.08
N ARG A 51 -1.26 -5.93 -3.62
CA ARG A 51 -0.28 -6.78 -2.92
C ARG A 51 0.15 -6.21 -1.56
N PRO A 52 0.70 -4.99 -1.47
CA PRO A 52 1.11 -4.44 -0.18
C PRO A 52 -0.08 -4.19 0.73
N LEU A 53 -1.26 -3.80 0.20
CA LEU A 53 -2.45 -3.62 1.03
C LEU A 53 -2.92 -4.93 1.68
N ARG A 54 -2.86 -6.06 0.96
CA ARG A 54 -3.18 -7.38 1.52
C ARG A 54 -2.18 -7.83 2.59
N VAL A 55 -0.91 -7.49 2.42
CA VAL A 55 0.14 -7.78 3.42
C VAL A 55 -0.02 -6.91 4.66
N ALA A 56 -0.30 -5.62 4.47
CA ALA A 56 -0.46 -4.65 5.55
C ALA A 56 -1.79 -4.82 6.32
N CYS A 57 -2.86 -5.21 5.62
CA CYS A 57 -4.22 -5.38 6.13
C CYS A 57 -4.77 -6.80 5.83
N PRO A 58 -4.27 -7.86 6.48
CA PRO A 58 -4.64 -9.25 6.16
C PRO A 58 -6.11 -9.59 6.43
N ASN A 59 -6.79 -8.83 7.29
CA ASN A 59 -8.20 -9.02 7.64
C ASN A 59 -9.15 -8.08 6.88
N ASN A 60 -8.64 -7.29 5.93
CA ASN A 60 -9.48 -6.43 5.10
C ASN A 60 -10.14 -7.30 4.01
N PRO A 61 -11.49 -7.37 3.95
CA PRO A 61 -12.19 -8.30 3.05
C PRO A 61 -12.11 -7.95 1.55
N MET A 62 -11.44 -6.86 1.17
CA MET A 62 -11.06 -6.40 -0.18
C MET A 62 -11.84 -7.00 -1.36
#